data_AF-A0A4Q0I161-F1
#
_entry.id   AF-A0A4Q0I161-F1
#
_cell.length_a   1.000
_cell.length_b   1.000
_cell.length_c   1.000
_cell.angle_alpha   90.00
_cell.angle_beta   90.00
_cell.angle_gamma   90.00
#
_symmetry.space_group_name_H-M   'P 1'
#
loop_
_entity.id
_entity.type
_entity.pdbx_description
1 polymer ?
#
loop_
_entity_poly.entity_id
_entity_poly.type
_entity_poly.pdbx_seq_one_letter_code
_entity_poly.pdbx_strand_id
1 'polypeptide(L)'
;MIRKIIAFFLVLFVLIMPANVRVDASSIANLGFVETDVILQPDGKAIVSYTVRYDLLPGKTMLAFTMSGFDKLSPVFDTENAWVITDDNTSYPIDIVNLGGGDYDIINSDNQRLGGEYLTYKFRFVADMAKAGYLAKTTTEDGRRLMVFDWAPTQWDEAMDHYTVTINYPLIFPGESGTREEVESYLLEHDFATEQWMNAEYLIDYKVQILDGTPRVQVQLHKENLFSKYKFEIKQYITEDIFDIDTPIDESEGQWEDWSEGYEDSQPGRSGNRNNNSSGRMVLLVLFIGLFVGIYVVVGKKHRSVVRAQDTINQIQWARYDWEPPKVEIASFRKDGTIATGLNAIEIAVIIGISYKEILSVILSKLVDQGFIEEISIDPLRVRRIEHDNPTSVLNEYELMMYEASRDGEIDEREIESIMQRLVDNVQQKTWDCDIEATRKYYNDKMSEILKSQNIDSQNINSVQGTDKTYTEAEHFQSWPYWYYYHSGIPYNRNRKHYKRYEKSVPAYSDNSSFNSVLDSNTGAFACHSACHSACHDACHSACHSACHSACHSACHSACHSACVSGGAR
;
A
#
# COMPACT_ATOMS: atom_id res chain seq x y z
N MET A 1 -32.97 -39.09 -44.38
CA MET A 1 -33.50 -37.77 -44.00
C MET A 1 -33.08 -37.32 -42.60
N ILE A 2 -33.11 -38.20 -41.60
CA ILE A 2 -32.79 -37.89 -40.19
C ILE A 2 -31.39 -37.23 -40.00
N ARG A 3 -30.35 -37.70 -40.70
CA ARG A 3 -29.00 -37.09 -40.63
C ARG A 3 -28.92 -35.64 -41.12
N LYS A 4 -29.75 -35.25 -42.10
CA LYS A 4 -29.78 -33.86 -42.61
C LYS A 4 -30.54 -32.93 -41.66
N ILE A 5 -31.54 -33.46 -40.95
CA ILE A 5 -32.32 -32.72 -39.95
C ILE A 5 -31.48 -32.47 -38.69
N ILE A 6 -30.71 -33.46 -38.24
CA ILE A 6 -29.81 -33.31 -37.08
C ILE A 6 -28.70 -32.29 -37.37
N ALA A 7 -28.11 -32.33 -38.58
CA ALA A 7 -27.11 -31.33 -38.97
C ALA A 7 -27.70 -29.92 -39.06
N PHE A 8 -28.92 -29.77 -39.55
CA PHE A 8 -29.62 -28.48 -39.60
C PHE A 8 -29.91 -27.93 -38.20
N PHE A 9 -30.35 -28.77 -37.26
CA PHE A 9 -30.57 -28.35 -35.87
C PHE A 9 -29.28 -28.03 -35.11
N LEU A 10 -28.17 -28.72 -35.39
CA LEU A 10 -26.85 -28.38 -34.81
C LEU A 10 -26.34 -27.02 -35.31
N VAL A 11 -26.50 -26.74 -36.61
CA VAL A 11 -26.14 -25.42 -37.18
C VAL A 11 -27.06 -24.32 -36.65
N LEU A 12 -28.35 -24.61 -36.50
CA LEU A 12 -29.32 -23.67 -35.92
C LEU A 12 -29.04 -23.44 -34.41
N PHE A 13 -28.58 -24.45 -33.68
CA PHE A 13 -28.20 -24.34 -32.26
C PHE A 13 -26.94 -23.48 -32.06
N VAL A 14 -25.97 -23.56 -33.00
CA VAL A 14 -24.79 -22.68 -33.02
C VAL A 14 -25.17 -21.24 -33.41
N LEU A 15 -26.21 -21.05 -34.22
CA LEU A 15 -26.72 -19.72 -34.62
C LEU A 15 -27.69 -19.07 -33.61
N ILE A 16 -28.32 -19.86 -32.72
CA ILE A 16 -29.26 -19.37 -31.68
C ILE A 16 -28.58 -19.27 -30.31
N MET A 17 -27.35 -19.79 -30.13
CA MET A 17 -26.57 -19.38 -28.98
C MET A 17 -26.40 -17.86 -29.04
N PRO A 18 -26.83 -17.12 -28.01
CA PRO A 18 -26.57 -15.70 -27.97
C PRO A 18 -25.05 -15.55 -27.97
N ALA A 19 -24.49 -15.05 -29.06
CA ALA A 19 -23.15 -14.47 -29.10
C ALA A 19 -23.12 -13.14 -28.31
N ASN A 20 -23.78 -13.13 -27.15
CA ASN A 20 -23.82 -12.07 -26.17
C ASN A 20 -23.04 -12.52 -24.93
N VAL A 21 -21.92 -13.23 -25.11
CA VAL A 21 -20.80 -12.94 -24.23
C VAL A 21 -20.20 -11.67 -24.80
N ARG A 22 -20.77 -10.51 -24.43
CA ARG A 22 -19.96 -9.30 -24.37
C ARG A 22 -19.00 -9.57 -23.23
N VAL A 23 -17.90 -10.24 -23.53
CA VAL A 23 -16.71 -10.04 -22.72
C VAL A 23 -16.38 -8.59 -23.02
N ASP A 24 -16.62 -7.69 -22.07
CA ASP A 24 -16.05 -6.35 -22.08
C ASP A 24 -14.52 -6.48 -21.87
N ALA A 25 -13.89 -7.35 -22.66
CA ALA A 25 -12.47 -7.59 -22.68
C ALA A 25 -11.85 -6.39 -23.38
N SER A 26 -10.99 -5.68 -22.66
CA SER A 26 -10.18 -4.65 -23.26
C SER A 26 -9.42 -5.21 -24.47
N SER A 27 -9.37 -4.43 -25.55
CA SER A 27 -8.64 -4.80 -26.78
C SER A 27 -7.11 -4.84 -26.60
N ILE A 28 -6.65 -4.62 -25.37
CA ILE A 28 -5.25 -4.48 -24.97
C ILE A 28 -4.85 -5.60 -24.00
N ALA A 29 -5.64 -5.82 -22.94
CA ALA A 29 -5.37 -6.79 -21.88
C ALA A 29 -6.68 -7.30 -21.28
N ASN A 30 -6.64 -8.38 -20.52
CA ASN A 30 -7.74 -8.79 -19.65
C ASN A 30 -7.28 -8.74 -18.19
N LEU A 31 -8.18 -8.42 -17.27
CA LEU A 31 -7.89 -8.51 -15.85
C LEU A 31 -7.71 -9.99 -15.44
N GLY A 32 -6.49 -10.36 -15.08
CA GLY A 32 -6.15 -11.72 -14.66
C GLY A 32 -6.62 -11.98 -13.23
N PHE A 33 -6.03 -11.27 -12.25
CA PHE A 33 -6.43 -11.38 -10.86
C PHE A 33 -6.19 -10.09 -10.07
N VAL A 34 -6.85 -10.01 -8.91
CA VAL A 34 -6.64 -8.94 -7.94
C VAL A 34 -6.43 -9.53 -6.56
N GLU A 35 -5.41 -9.04 -5.86
CA GLU A 35 -5.18 -9.34 -4.45
C GLU A 35 -5.10 -8.05 -3.67
N THR A 36 -5.80 -7.99 -2.53
CA THR A 36 -5.85 -6.84 -1.65
C THR A 36 -5.41 -7.23 -0.26
N ASP A 37 -4.37 -6.57 0.25
CA ASP A 37 -3.89 -6.76 1.61
C ASP A 37 -4.28 -5.55 2.46
N VAL A 38 -5.07 -5.79 3.50
CA VAL A 38 -5.51 -4.80 4.47
C VAL A 38 -4.76 -5.02 5.78
N ILE A 39 -4.07 -3.99 6.24
CA ILE A 39 -3.43 -3.98 7.56
C ILE A 39 -4.17 -2.95 8.41
N LEU A 40 -5.05 -3.44 9.29
CA LEU A 40 -5.79 -2.61 10.23
C LEU A 40 -4.86 -2.18 11.38
N GLN A 41 -4.89 -0.89 11.69
CA GLN A 41 -4.17 -0.32 12.82
C GLN A 41 -5.09 -0.11 14.02
N PRO A 42 -4.55 -0.10 15.26
CA PRO A 42 -5.35 0.13 16.46
C PRO A 42 -6.17 1.43 16.40
N ASP A 43 -5.65 2.50 15.79
CA ASP A 43 -6.31 3.80 15.68
C ASP A 43 -7.47 3.85 14.66
N GLY A 44 -7.78 2.73 14.02
CA GLY A 44 -8.87 2.60 13.05
C GLY A 44 -8.51 2.99 11.61
N LYS A 45 -7.25 3.36 11.35
CA LYS A 45 -6.73 3.50 9.99
C LYS A 45 -6.32 2.14 9.42
N ALA A 46 -6.17 2.07 8.11
CA ALA A 46 -5.69 0.89 7.41
C ALA A 46 -4.68 1.25 6.32
N ILE A 47 -3.65 0.41 6.18
CA ILE A 47 -2.85 0.35 4.96
C ILE A 47 -3.53 -0.68 4.04
N VAL A 48 -3.88 -0.26 2.83
CA VAL A 48 -4.50 -1.12 1.82
C VAL A 48 -3.54 -1.22 0.64
N SER A 49 -3.08 -2.42 0.35
CA SER A 49 -2.18 -2.72 -0.77
C SER A 49 -2.93 -3.51 -1.83
N TYR A 50 -2.72 -3.17 -3.10
CA TYR A 50 -3.28 -3.85 -4.25
C TYR A 50 -2.17 -4.50 -5.07
N THR A 51 -2.36 -5.76 -5.41
CA THR A 51 -1.65 -6.45 -6.49
C THR A 51 -2.65 -6.74 -7.60
N VAL A 52 -2.49 -6.09 -8.75
CA VAL A 52 -3.40 -6.17 -9.89
C VAL A 52 -2.64 -6.74 -11.07
N ARG A 53 -3.04 -7.90 -11.58
CA ARG A 53 -2.41 -8.48 -12.77
C ARG A 53 -3.33 -8.34 -13.98
N TYR A 54 -2.78 -7.78 -15.05
CA TYR A 54 -3.37 -7.78 -16.38
C TYR A 54 -2.64 -8.75 -17.29
N ASP A 55 -3.39 -9.61 -17.98
CA ASP A 55 -2.90 -10.51 -19.02
C ASP A 55 -3.01 -9.81 -20.38
N LEU A 56 -1.87 -9.49 -20.97
CA LEU A 56 -1.79 -8.76 -22.22
C LEU A 56 -2.19 -9.63 -23.42
N LEU A 57 -2.93 -9.05 -24.37
CA LEU A 57 -3.15 -9.71 -25.65
C LEU A 57 -1.84 -9.74 -26.47
N PRO A 58 -1.57 -10.81 -27.24
CA PRO A 58 -0.33 -10.94 -27.99
C PRO A 58 0.02 -9.71 -28.85
N GLY A 59 1.20 -9.14 -28.61
CA GLY A 59 1.73 -7.98 -29.34
C GLY A 59 1.09 -6.64 -28.96
N LYS A 60 0.28 -6.58 -27.89
CA LYS A 60 -0.25 -5.33 -27.34
C LYS A 60 0.67 -4.78 -26.26
N THR A 61 0.48 -3.48 -26.00
CA THR A 61 1.16 -2.76 -24.93
C THR A 61 0.15 -1.91 -24.17
N MET A 62 0.31 -1.85 -22.86
CA MET A 62 -0.53 -1.10 -21.94
C MET A 62 0.23 0.11 -21.41
N LEU A 63 -0.51 1.20 -21.20
CA LEU A 63 0.02 2.46 -20.67
C LEU A 63 -0.52 2.74 -19.27
N ALA A 64 -1.82 2.55 -19.09
CA ALA A 64 -2.53 2.92 -17.87
C ALA A 64 -3.83 2.14 -17.72
N PHE A 65 -4.40 2.18 -16.52
CA PHE A 65 -5.79 1.85 -16.24
C PHE A 65 -6.35 2.81 -15.19
N THR A 66 -7.67 2.95 -15.14
CA THR A 66 -8.35 3.80 -14.15
C THR A 66 -8.88 2.93 -13.02
N MET A 67 -8.73 3.41 -11.79
CA MET A 67 -9.24 2.81 -10.57
C MET A 67 -10.22 3.78 -9.89
N SER A 68 -11.36 3.25 -9.44
CA SER A 68 -12.42 4.01 -8.78
C SER A 68 -13.05 3.17 -7.67
N GLY A 69 -14.11 3.67 -7.02
CA GLY A 69 -14.86 2.88 -6.04
C GLY A 69 -14.31 2.96 -4.61
N PHE A 70 -13.63 4.05 -4.27
CA PHE A 70 -13.18 4.34 -2.89
C PHE A 70 -14.33 4.80 -1.97
N ASP A 71 -15.52 5.09 -2.51
CA ASP A 71 -16.74 5.49 -1.78
C ASP A 71 -16.48 6.60 -0.73
N LYS A 72 -16.54 6.28 0.57
CA LYS A 72 -16.32 7.25 1.65
C LYS A 72 -14.83 7.41 2.01
N LEU A 73 -13.94 6.59 1.46
CA LEU A 73 -12.51 6.67 1.71
C LEU A 73 -11.90 7.87 0.98
N SER A 74 -10.95 8.52 1.65
CA SER A 74 -10.04 9.49 1.04
C SER A 74 -8.64 8.86 1.02
N PRO A 75 -8.28 8.11 -0.04
CA PRO A 75 -7.03 7.38 -0.08
C PRO A 75 -5.83 8.33 -0.18
N VAL A 76 -4.80 8.06 0.61
CA VAL A 76 -3.49 8.71 0.52
C VAL A 76 -2.49 7.68 0.01
N PHE A 77 -2.14 7.77 -1.28
CA PHE A 77 -1.29 6.80 -1.96
C PHE A 77 0.20 6.92 -1.57
N ASP A 78 0.88 5.79 -1.54
CA ASP A 78 2.34 5.71 -1.48
C ASP A 78 2.91 5.71 -2.91
N THR A 79 3.14 6.90 -3.44
CA THR A 79 3.64 7.08 -4.82
C THR A 79 5.11 6.65 -4.97
N GLU A 80 5.88 6.63 -3.88
CA GLU A 80 7.29 6.21 -3.90
C GLU A 80 7.43 4.68 -4.01
N ASN A 81 6.44 3.93 -3.53
CA ASN A 81 6.44 2.46 -3.55
C ASN A 81 5.34 1.88 -4.45
N ALA A 82 5.10 2.53 -5.60
CA ALA A 82 4.16 2.09 -6.61
C ALA A 82 4.90 1.63 -7.88
N TRP A 83 4.66 0.38 -8.30
CA TRP A 83 5.43 -0.26 -9.36
C TRP A 83 4.57 -1.11 -10.28
N VAL A 84 5.01 -1.27 -11.53
CA VAL A 84 4.54 -2.29 -12.47
C VAL A 84 5.70 -3.25 -12.75
N ILE A 85 5.40 -4.55 -12.69
CA ILE A 85 6.36 -5.63 -12.87
C ILE A 85 6.03 -6.38 -14.17
N THR A 86 7.01 -6.47 -15.08
CA THR A 86 6.92 -7.19 -16.36
C THR A 86 7.30 -8.67 -16.23
N ASP A 87 7.12 -9.46 -17.29
CA ASP A 87 7.36 -10.92 -17.30
C ASP A 87 8.78 -11.33 -16.89
N ASP A 88 9.75 -10.47 -17.15
CA ASP A 88 11.17 -10.67 -16.84
C ASP A 88 11.51 -10.24 -15.39
N ASN A 89 10.50 -9.94 -14.57
CA ASN A 89 10.60 -9.38 -13.23
C ASN A 89 11.28 -8.00 -13.17
N THR A 90 11.35 -7.27 -14.29
CA THR A 90 11.79 -5.88 -14.28
C THR A 90 10.68 -5.00 -13.70
N SER A 91 11.03 -4.12 -12.77
CA SER A 91 10.10 -3.20 -12.12
C SER A 91 10.26 -1.80 -12.70
N TYR A 92 9.13 -1.15 -13.01
CA TYR A 92 9.06 0.24 -13.47
C TYR A 92 8.16 1.04 -12.53
N PRO A 93 8.46 2.30 -12.23
CA PRO A 93 7.59 3.12 -11.38
C PRO A 93 6.27 3.43 -12.09
N ILE A 94 5.21 3.67 -11.31
CA ILE A 94 3.91 4.13 -11.82
C ILE A 94 3.50 5.46 -11.19
N ASP A 95 2.90 6.33 -11.99
CA ASP A 95 2.30 7.58 -11.57
C ASP A 95 0.83 7.35 -11.22
N ILE A 96 0.39 7.86 -10.07
CA ILE A 96 -1.01 7.79 -9.63
C ILE A 96 -1.61 9.20 -9.67
N VAL A 97 -2.50 9.44 -10.63
CA VAL A 97 -3.06 10.77 -10.91
C VAL A 97 -4.52 10.83 -10.46
N ASN A 98 -4.83 11.73 -9.53
CA ASN A 98 -6.21 11.98 -9.11
C ASN A 98 -6.98 12.74 -10.21
N LEU A 99 -8.01 12.12 -10.76
CA LEU A 99 -8.86 12.71 -11.80
C LEU A 99 -10.04 13.52 -11.23
N GLY A 100 -10.22 13.49 -9.91
CA GLY A 100 -11.39 14.02 -9.21
C GLY A 100 -12.54 13.01 -9.16
N GLY A 101 -13.54 13.28 -8.30
CA GLY A 101 -14.73 12.43 -8.19
C GLY A 101 -14.51 11.05 -7.56
N GLY A 102 -13.31 10.77 -7.03
CA GLY A 102 -12.94 9.46 -6.51
C GLY A 102 -12.26 8.55 -7.55
N ASP A 103 -11.96 9.07 -8.74
CA ASP A 103 -11.29 8.34 -9.81
C ASP A 103 -9.78 8.66 -9.82
N TYR A 104 -8.97 7.63 -10.04
CA TYR A 104 -7.51 7.72 -10.11
C TYR A 104 -6.99 6.98 -11.33
N ASP A 105 -6.12 7.62 -12.10
CA ASP A 105 -5.40 6.96 -13.18
C ASP A 105 -4.09 6.38 -12.65
N ILE A 106 -3.85 5.11 -12.96
CA ILE A 106 -2.60 4.40 -12.68
C ILE A 106 -1.84 4.29 -14.01
N ILE A 107 -0.75 5.05 -14.15
CA ILE A 107 -0.04 5.26 -15.41
C ILE A 107 1.41 4.76 -15.26
N ASN A 108 1.94 4.05 -16.24
CA ASN A 108 3.37 3.76 -16.28
C ASN A 108 4.16 5.06 -16.43
N SER A 109 5.15 5.28 -15.56
CA SER A 109 5.94 6.52 -15.55
C SER A 109 6.58 6.80 -16.92
N ASP A 110 6.92 8.06 -17.17
CA ASP A 110 7.44 8.55 -18.46
C ASP A 110 6.51 8.28 -19.65
N ASN A 111 5.22 8.00 -19.38
CA ASN A 111 4.24 7.56 -20.37
C ASN A 111 4.70 6.33 -21.17
N GLN A 112 5.43 5.41 -20.53
CA GLN A 112 5.95 4.23 -21.18
C GLN A 112 4.83 3.21 -21.48
N ARG A 113 4.81 2.70 -22.71
CA ARG A 113 3.96 1.57 -23.08
C ARG A 113 4.71 0.26 -22.86
N LEU A 114 4.27 -0.51 -21.88
CA LEU A 114 4.86 -1.80 -21.52
C LEU A 114 4.11 -2.95 -22.20
N GLY A 115 4.85 -3.94 -22.69
CA GLY A 115 4.33 -5.15 -23.31
C GLY A 115 4.83 -6.40 -22.59
N GLY A 116 4.37 -7.56 -23.02
CA GLY A 116 4.64 -8.84 -22.35
C GLY A 116 3.46 -9.79 -22.47
N GLU A 117 3.50 -10.88 -21.70
CA GLU A 117 2.38 -11.77 -21.42
C GLU A 117 1.52 -11.21 -20.29
N TYR A 118 2.14 -10.67 -19.23
CA TYR A 118 1.46 -10.08 -18.09
C TYR A 118 2.14 -8.80 -17.57
N LEU A 119 1.34 -7.92 -16.98
CA LEU A 119 1.80 -6.78 -16.19
C LEU A 119 1.19 -6.88 -14.80
N THR A 120 2.04 -6.87 -13.77
CA THR A 120 1.61 -6.93 -12.37
C THR A 120 1.86 -5.61 -11.69
N TYR A 121 0.80 -4.87 -11.41
CA TYR A 121 0.84 -3.59 -10.72
C TYR A 121 0.76 -3.81 -9.22
N LYS A 122 1.62 -3.11 -8.46
CA LYS A 122 1.65 -3.11 -7.00
C LYS A 122 1.67 -1.67 -6.51
N PHE A 123 0.66 -1.31 -5.73
CA PHE A 123 0.54 0.01 -5.14
C PHE A 123 -0.26 -0.07 -3.85
N ARG A 124 -0.15 0.95 -2.99
CA ARG A 124 -0.84 0.98 -1.71
C ARG A 124 -1.28 2.39 -1.34
N PHE A 125 -2.24 2.48 -0.44
CA PHE A 125 -2.67 3.73 0.18
C PHE A 125 -3.04 3.54 1.64
N VAL A 126 -3.06 4.63 2.39
CA VAL A 126 -3.69 4.69 3.72
C VAL A 126 -5.06 5.29 3.61
N ALA A 127 -6.00 4.75 4.38
CA ALA A 127 -7.30 5.39 4.60
C ALA A 127 -7.79 5.18 6.03
N ASP A 128 -8.64 6.09 6.49
CA ASP A 128 -9.26 6.03 7.82
C ASP A 128 -10.58 5.25 7.74
N MET A 129 -10.53 3.97 8.12
CA MET A 129 -11.68 3.06 8.03
C MET A 129 -12.75 3.39 9.08
N ALA A 130 -12.31 3.83 10.27
CA ALA A 130 -13.19 4.24 11.36
C ALA A 130 -13.98 5.50 10.99
N LYS A 131 -13.30 6.55 10.53
CA LYS A 131 -13.94 7.80 10.10
C LYS A 131 -14.86 7.61 8.91
N ALA A 132 -14.54 6.69 7.99
CA ALA A 132 -15.39 6.35 6.87
C ALA A 132 -16.62 5.49 7.26
N GLY A 133 -16.65 4.96 8.50
CA GLY A 133 -17.73 4.14 9.02
C GLY A 133 -17.66 2.68 8.59
N TYR A 134 -16.56 2.23 8.01
CA TYR A 134 -16.32 0.82 7.67
C TYR A 134 -15.76 0.02 8.84
N LEU A 135 -15.27 0.71 9.88
CA LEU A 135 -14.86 0.11 11.13
C LEU A 135 -15.65 0.78 12.27
N ALA A 136 -16.68 0.11 12.78
CA ALA A 136 -17.66 0.72 13.68
C ALA A 136 -17.93 -0.13 14.93
N LYS A 137 -18.32 0.52 16.03
CA LYS A 137 -18.71 -0.16 17.28
C LYS A 137 -20.09 -0.81 17.11
N THR A 138 -20.25 -2.01 17.64
CA THR A 138 -21.54 -2.71 17.74
C THR A 138 -21.61 -3.48 19.05
N THR A 139 -22.81 -3.91 19.42
CA THR A 139 -23.03 -4.68 20.65
C THR A 139 -23.92 -5.87 20.35
N THR A 140 -23.52 -7.04 20.83
CA THR A 140 -24.32 -8.26 20.69
C THR A 140 -25.56 -8.23 21.57
N GLU A 141 -26.55 -9.09 21.31
CA GLU A 141 -27.74 -9.20 22.17
C GLU A 141 -27.41 -9.55 23.63
N ASP A 142 -26.31 -10.26 23.87
CA ASP A 142 -25.82 -10.61 25.20
C ASP A 142 -24.89 -9.54 25.82
N GLY A 143 -24.73 -8.38 25.17
CA GLY A 143 -24.07 -7.21 25.72
C GLY A 143 -22.55 -7.15 25.54
N ARG A 144 -21.96 -8.04 24.72
CA ARG A 144 -20.53 -7.96 24.37
C ARG A 144 -20.33 -6.83 23.37
N ARG A 145 -19.27 -6.05 23.57
CA ARG A 145 -18.89 -4.95 22.68
C ARG A 145 -17.93 -5.44 21.62
N LEU A 146 -18.27 -5.20 20.37
CA LEU A 146 -17.52 -5.64 19.21
C LEU A 146 -17.22 -4.45 18.30
N MET A 147 -16.22 -4.62 17.45
CA MET A 147 -15.99 -3.81 16.28
C MET A 147 -16.40 -4.61 15.04
N VAL A 148 -17.20 -4.00 14.18
CA VAL A 148 -17.55 -4.53 12.85
C VAL A 148 -16.66 -3.88 11.80
N PHE A 149 -15.98 -4.71 11.01
CA PHE A 149 -15.33 -4.33 9.76
C PHE A 149 -16.28 -4.67 8.61
N ASP A 150 -17.01 -3.65 8.13
CA ASP A 150 -17.98 -3.72 7.03
C ASP A 150 -17.43 -2.93 5.83
N TRP A 151 -16.79 -3.61 4.88
CA TRP A 151 -16.11 -2.96 3.77
C TRP A 151 -16.14 -3.80 2.50
N ALA A 152 -15.93 -3.18 1.34
CA ALA A 152 -15.68 -3.88 0.09
C ALA A 152 -14.54 -3.18 -0.66
N PRO A 153 -13.53 -3.93 -1.15
CA PRO A 153 -12.53 -3.35 -2.02
C PRO A 153 -13.12 -2.99 -3.38
N THR A 154 -12.34 -2.26 -4.17
CA THR A 154 -12.70 -1.79 -5.53
C THR A 154 -13.36 -2.88 -6.38
N GLN A 155 -14.47 -2.50 -7.02
CA GLN A 155 -15.14 -3.29 -8.05
C GLN A 155 -14.48 -3.04 -9.40
N TRP A 156 -14.27 -4.11 -10.15
CA TRP A 156 -13.59 -4.06 -11.45
C TRP A 156 -14.60 -4.23 -12.57
N ASP A 157 -14.43 -3.50 -13.67
CA ASP A 157 -15.32 -3.54 -14.83
C ASP A 157 -15.13 -4.78 -15.71
N GLU A 158 -14.03 -5.52 -15.51
CA GLU A 158 -13.73 -6.78 -16.16
C GLU A 158 -13.95 -7.99 -15.24
N ALA A 159 -14.22 -9.16 -15.84
CA ALA A 159 -14.19 -10.43 -15.13
C ALA A 159 -12.72 -10.83 -14.83
N MET A 160 -12.51 -11.63 -13.78
CA MET A 160 -11.16 -12.05 -13.36
C MET A 160 -11.14 -13.49 -12.84
N ASP A 161 -9.96 -14.10 -12.87
CA ASP A 161 -9.74 -15.48 -12.43
C ASP A 161 -9.96 -15.62 -10.92
N HIS A 162 -9.40 -14.70 -10.13
CA HIS A 162 -9.61 -14.67 -8.68
C HIS A 162 -9.51 -13.28 -8.07
N TYR A 163 -10.15 -13.15 -6.90
CA TYR A 163 -10.00 -12.01 -6.01
C TYR A 163 -9.72 -12.52 -4.59
N THR A 164 -8.56 -12.15 -4.06
CA THR A 164 -8.15 -12.47 -2.68
C THR A 164 -8.13 -11.19 -1.85
N VAL A 165 -8.68 -11.23 -0.64
CA VAL A 165 -8.52 -10.17 0.35
C VAL A 165 -7.92 -10.74 1.62
N THR A 166 -6.80 -10.21 2.08
CA THR A 166 -6.24 -10.52 3.41
C THR A 166 -6.50 -9.36 4.36
N ILE A 167 -6.89 -9.67 5.59
CA ILE A 167 -7.14 -8.70 6.65
C ILE A 167 -6.27 -9.06 7.84
N ASN A 168 -5.30 -8.20 8.14
CA ASN A 168 -4.41 -8.33 9.29
C ASN A 168 -4.96 -7.46 10.41
N TYR A 169 -5.47 -8.08 11.46
CA TYR A 169 -6.03 -7.37 12.61
C TYR A 169 -4.91 -6.91 13.57
N PRO A 170 -5.12 -5.83 14.34
CA PRO A 170 -4.20 -5.40 15.40
C PRO A 170 -4.22 -6.35 16.63
N LEU A 171 -4.43 -7.64 16.42
CA LEU A 171 -4.43 -8.68 17.43
C LEU A 171 -3.13 -9.50 17.33
N ILE A 172 -2.31 -9.44 18.37
CA ILE A 172 -1.00 -10.09 18.43
C ILE A 172 -1.20 -11.57 18.75
N PHE A 173 -0.70 -12.46 17.88
CA PHE A 173 -0.71 -13.90 18.14
C PHE A 173 0.42 -14.30 19.09
N PRO A 174 0.20 -15.22 20.06
CA PRO A 174 1.22 -15.59 21.05
C PRO A 174 2.50 -16.23 20.48
N GLY A 175 2.44 -16.78 19.27
CA GLY A 175 3.58 -17.43 18.59
C GLY A 175 3.97 -16.72 17.29
N GLU A 176 5.17 -16.99 16.79
CA GLU A 176 5.61 -16.50 15.47
C GLU A 176 4.90 -17.20 14.30
N SER A 177 4.25 -18.34 14.57
CA SER A 177 3.38 -19.06 13.66
C SER A 177 2.39 -19.92 14.45
N GLY A 178 1.34 -20.40 13.80
CA GLY A 178 0.34 -21.31 14.35
C GLY A 178 -0.33 -22.10 13.24
N THR A 179 -0.91 -23.26 13.56
CA THR A 179 -1.78 -23.96 12.61
C THR A 179 -3.07 -23.19 12.39
N ARG A 180 -3.79 -23.49 11.31
CA ARG A 180 -5.09 -22.88 11.02
C ARG A 180 -6.05 -22.98 12.22
N GLU A 181 -6.12 -24.15 12.84
CA GLU A 181 -7.02 -24.43 13.97
C GLU A 181 -6.62 -23.67 15.24
N GLU A 182 -5.32 -23.48 15.47
CA GLU A 182 -4.82 -22.68 16.59
C GLU A 182 -5.17 -21.20 16.42
N VAL A 183 -4.97 -20.65 15.21
CA VAL A 183 -5.33 -19.26 14.90
C VAL A 183 -6.84 -19.05 14.94
N GLU A 184 -7.62 -20.00 14.41
CA GLU A 184 -9.09 -19.96 14.47
C GLU A 184 -9.58 -19.99 15.92
N SER A 185 -9.04 -20.86 16.76
CA SER A 185 -9.39 -20.93 18.18
C SER A 185 -9.08 -19.61 18.88
N TYR A 186 -7.91 -19.02 18.59
CA TYR A 186 -7.51 -17.74 19.16
C TYR A 186 -8.40 -16.57 18.70
N LEU A 187 -8.82 -16.56 17.43
CA LEU A 187 -9.80 -15.61 16.91
C LEU A 187 -11.15 -15.76 17.63
N LEU A 188 -11.64 -16.98 17.82
CA LEU A 188 -12.89 -17.26 18.52
C LEU A 188 -12.84 -16.85 20.01
N GLU A 189 -11.69 -16.99 20.67
CA GLU A 189 -11.47 -16.48 22.03
C GLU A 189 -11.58 -14.95 22.12
N HIS A 190 -11.39 -14.24 21.01
CA HIS A 190 -11.50 -12.78 20.87
C HIS A 190 -12.80 -12.38 20.14
N ASP A 191 -13.85 -13.19 20.29
CA ASP A 191 -15.19 -12.96 19.76
C ASP A 191 -15.24 -12.75 18.23
N PHE A 192 -14.26 -13.30 17.48
CA PHE A 192 -14.27 -13.20 16.03
C PHE A 192 -15.47 -13.91 15.42
N ALA A 193 -16.17 -13.23 14.53
CA ALA A 193 -17.29 -13.80 13.79
C ALA A 193 -17.36 -13.23 12.37
N THR A 194 -17.99 -13.99 11.47
CA THR A 194 -18.27 -13.58 10.09
C THR A 194 -19.73 -13.83 9.78
N GLU A 195 -20.26 -13.11 8.79
CA GLU A 195 -21.62 -13.37 8.33
C GLU A 195 -21.78 -14.76 7.70
N GLN A 196 -22.96 -15.37 7.84
CA GLN A 196 -23.22 -16.71 7.30
C GLN A 196 -23.05 -16.77 5.77
N TRP A 197 -23.44 -15.71 5.07
CA TRP A 197 -23.30 -15.63 3.61
C TRP A 197 -21.82 -15.59 3.20
N MET A 198 -20.94 -14.96 3.97
CA MET A 198 -19.49 -14.96 3.69
C MET A 198 -18.92 -16.37 3.70
N ASN A 199 -19.31 -17.18 4.70
CA ASN A 199 -18.86 -18.56 4.83
C ASN A 199 -19.38 -19.46 3.69
N ALA A 200 -20.53 -19.12 3.11
CA ALA A 200 -21.08 -19.83 1.96
C ALA A 200 -20.45 -19.38 0.63
N GLU A 201 -19.98 -18.13 0.57
CA GLU A 201 -19.58 -17.47 -0.66
C GLU A 201 -18.06 -17.44 -0.89
N TYR A 202 -17.26 -17.44 0.18
CA TYR A 202 -15.80 -17.31 0.15
C TYR A 202 -15.10 -18.54 0.71
N LEU A 203 -13.92 -18.82 0.17
CA LEU A 203 -12.94 -19.67 0.84
C LEU A 203 -12.23 -18.82 1.89
N ILE A 204 -12.34 -19.23 3.16
CA ILE A 204 -11.78 -18.50 4.30
C ILE A 204 -10.64 -19.32 4.92
N ASP A 205 -9.54 -18.65 5.23
CA ASP A 205 -8.38 -19.23 5.91
C ASP A 205 -7.86 -18.29 7.01
N TYR A 206 -7.22 -18.86 8.03
CA TYR A 206 -6.74 -18.16 9.21
C TYR A 206 -5.26 -18.44 9.43
N LYS A 207 -4.44 -17.38 9.51
CA LYS A 207 -2.98 -17.47 9.54
C LYS A 207 -2.38 -16.48 10.51
N VAL A 208 -1.09 -16.67 10.80
CA VAL A 208 -0.26 -15.67 11.43
C VAL A 208 0.62 -15.03 10.37
N GLN A 209 0.65 -13.70 10.34
CA GLN A 209 1.55 -12.93 9.50
C GLN A 209 2.46 -12.10 10.39
N ILE A 210 3.77 -12.24 10.19
CA ILE A 210 4.74 -11.35 10.85
C ILE A 210 4.75 -10.04 10.09
N LEU A 211 4.34 -8.96 10.76
CA LEU A 211 4.36 -7.59 10.28
C LEU A 211 5.24 -6.77 11.22
N ASP A 212 6.34 -6.22 10.70
CA ASP A 212 7.31 -5.44 11.49
C ASP A 212 7.81 -6.15 12.76
N GLY A 213 8.01 -7.47 12.67
CA GLY A 213 8.41 -8.33 13.80
C GLY A 213 7.28 -8.68 14.78
N THR A 214 6.06 -8.19 14.54
CA THR A 214 4.88 -8.51 15.34
C THR A 214 4.06 -9.61 14.64
N PRO A 215 3.87 -10.78 15.26
CA PRO A 215 2.97 -11.79 14.72
C PRO A 215 1.52 -11.32 14.89
N ARG A 216 0.85 -10.95 13.81
CA ARG A 216 -0.57 -10.57 13.80
C ARG A 216 -1.42 -11.68 13.21
N VAL A 217 -2.65 -11.81 13.70
CA VAL A 217 -3.64 -12.70 13.08
C VAL A 217 -4.07 -12.13 11.73
N GLN A 218 -4.18 -13.00 10.74
CA GLN A 218 -4.60 -12.70 9.39
C GLN A 218 -5.80 -13.56 9.01
N VAL A 219 -6.84 -12.92 8.50
CA VAL A 219 -8.00 -13.57 7.88
C VAL A 219 -7.86 -13.42 6.37
N GLN A 220 -7.82 -14.54 5.65
CA GLN A 220 -7.76 -14.55 4.19
C GLN A 220 -9.11 -14.96 3.62
N LEU A 221 -9.65 -14.15 2.71
CA LEU A 221 -10.85 -14.39 1.95
C LEU A 221 -10.47 -14.58 0.48
N HIS A 222 -11.00 -15.62 -0.16
CA HIS A 222 -10.69 -15.90 -1.56
C HIS A 222 -11.94 -16.33 -2.32
N LYS A 223 -12.05 -15.83 -3.56
CA LYS A 223 -13.09 -16.22 -4.51
C LYS A 223 -12.48 -16.41 -5.89
N GLU A 224 -12.93 -17.43 -6.60
CA GLU A 224 -12.54 -17.72 -7.98
C GLU A 224 -13.67 -17.37 -8.97
N ASN A 225 -13.31 -17.15 -10.24
CA ASN A 225 -14.19 -16.95 -11.38
C ASN A 225 -15.22 -15.81 -11.17
N LEU A 226 -14.72 -14.61 -10.90
CA LEU A 226 -15.57 -13.46 -10.66
C LEU A 226 -16.07 -12.85 -11.97
N PHE A 227 -17.35 -12.48 -12.00
CA PHE A 227 -17.92 -11.71 -13.10
C PHE A 227 -17.59 -10.22 -12.95
N SER A 228 -17.77 -9.45 -14.03
CA SER A 228 -17.53 -8.01 -14.01
C SER A 228 -18.43 -7.29 -13.02
N LYS A 229 -17.87 -6.30 -12.33
CA LYS A 229 -18.50 -5.49 -11.28
C LYS A 229 -18.99 -6.32 -10.10
N TYR A 230 -18.33 -7.44 -9.82
CA TYR A 230 -18.59 -8.20 -8.61
C TYR A 230 -18.23 -7.36 -7.37
N LYS A 231 -19.17 -7.25 -6.43
CA LYS A 231 -18.97 -6.60 -5.13
C LYS A 231 -18.44 -7.61 -4.12
N PHE A 232 -17.17 -7.50 -3.77
CA PHE A 232 -16.54 -8.36 -2.76
C PHE A 232 -16.84 -7.84 -1.35
N GLU A 233 -18.03 -8.12 -0.83
CA GLU A 233 -18.47 -7.59 0.47
C GLU A 233 -17.80 -8.33 1.63
N ILE A 234 -17.38 -7.60 2.66
CA ILE A 234 -16.70 -8.13 3.84
C ILE A 234 -17.44 -7.59 5.07
N LYS A 235 -17.88 -8.50 5.94
CA LYS A 235 -18.53 -8.17 7.21
C LYS A 235 -18.03 -9.10 8.30
N GLN A 236 -17.03 -8.63 9.04
CA GLN A 236 -16.36 -9.38 10.10
C GLN A 236 -16.52 -8.64 11.42
N TYR A 237 -16.62 -9.39 12.51
CA TYR A 237 -16.77 -8.87 13.85
C TYR A 237 -15.62 -9.39 14.70
N ILE A 238 -15.14 -8.58 15.64
CA ILE A 238 -14.12 -8.96 16.61
C ILE A 238 -14.28 -8.10 17.86
N THR A 239 -13.74 -8.52 19.00
CA THR A 239 -13.72 -7.72 20.23
C THR A 239 -13.25 -6.27 20.02
N GLU A 240 -13.86 -5.32 20.73
CA GLU A 240 -13.53 -3.87 20.62
C GLU A 240 -12.14 -3.53 21.17
N ASP A 241 -11.64 -4.29 22.16
CA ASP A 241 -10.44 -3.97 22.93
C ASP A 241 -9.11 -4.03 22.16
N ILE A 242 -9.11 -4.58 20.95
CA ILE A 242 -7.93 -4.56 20.06
C ILE A 242 -7.78 -3.22 19.30
N PHE A 243 -8.76 -2.33 19.42
CA PHE A 243 -8.78 -1.02 18.78
C PHE A 243 -8.78 0.11 19.81
N ASP A 244 -8.06 1.18 19.52
CA ASP A 244 -7.98 2.42 20.30
C ASP A 244 -8.72 3.54 19.55
N ILE A 245 -10.05 3.40 19.46
CA ILE A 245 -10.91 4.30 18.70
C ILE A 245 -11.89 4.99 19.66
N ASP A 246 -11.66 6.28 19.87
CA ASP A 246 -12.54 7.20 20.60
C ASP A 246 -13.69 7.68 19.69
N THR A 247 -14.43 6.76 19.08
CA THR A 247 -15.72 7.08 18.47
C THR A 247 -16.83 6.92 19.51
N PRO A 248 -17.71 7.92 19.68
CA PRO A 248 -18.92 7.77 20.47
C PRO A 248 -19.69 6.55 19.98
N ILE A 249 -20.20 5.73 20.91
CA ILE A 249 -21.23 4.73 20.59
C ILE A 249 -22.41 5.53 20.03
N ASP A 250 -22.61 5.47 18.72
CA ASP A 250 -23.81 6.04 18.12
C ASP A 250 -24.96 5.09 18.46
N GLU A 251 -25.56 5.30 19.63
CA GLU A 251 -26.82 4.69 20.09
C GLU A 251 -28.02 5.18 19.24
N SER A 252 -27.79 5.73 18.04
CA SER A 252 -28.84 5.86 17.07
C SER A 252 -29.19 4.46 16.57
N GLU A 253 -30.36 3.97 16.97
CA GLU A 253 -31.09 2.94 16.24
C GLU A 253 -31.20 3.41 14.79
N GLY A 254 -30.20 3.06 13.98
CA GLY A 254 -30.22 3.24 12.55
C GLY A 254 -31.34 2.40 12.00
N GLN A 255 -32.48 3.05 11.75
CA GLN A 255 -33.47 2.56 10.80
C GLN A 255 -32.71 2.23 9.53
N TRP A 256 -32.57 0.93 9.27
CA TRP A 256 -32.19 0.40 7.98
C TRP A 256 -33.26 0.86 6.98
N GLU A 257 -32.95 1.88 6.18
CA GLU A 257 -33.72 2.17 4.97
C GLU A 257 -33.52 0.99 4.03
N ASP A 258 -34.51 0.10 4.04
CA ASP A 258 -34.72 -0.98 3.08
C ASP A 258 -34.86 -0.39 1.68
N TRP A 259 -33.76 -0.35 0.93
CA TRP A 259 -33.81 -0.18 -0.52
C TRP A 259 -34.22 -1.49 -1.17
N SER A 260 -35.48 -1.88 -0.96
CA SER A 260 -36.17 -2.83 -1.82
C SER A 260 -36.81 -2.03 -2.97
N GLU A 261 -36.08 -1.90 -4.08
CA GLU A 261 -36.68 -1.43 -5.34
C GLU A 261 -37.80 -2.40 -5.75
N GLY A 262 -39.03 -1.94 -5.53
CA GLY A 262 -40.25 -2.64 -5.90
C GLY A 262 -40.35 -2.77 -7.42
N TYR A 263 -40.18 -3.99 -7.92
CA TYR A 263 -40.80 -4.40 -9.16
C TYR A 263 -42.28 -4.73 -8.87
N GLU A 264 -43.15 -3.83 -9.30
CA GLU A 264 -44.61 -4.02 -9.33
C GLU A 264 -44.97 -5.26 -10.17
N ASP A 265 -45.41 -6.33 -9.51
CA ASP A 265 -46.08 -7.46 -10.16
C ASP A 265 -47.52 -7.08 -10.49
N SER A 266 -47.73 -6.59 -11.71
CA SER A 266 -49.06 -6.36 -12.27
C SER A 266 -49.69 -7.68 -12.72
N GLN A 267 -50.51 -8.28 -11.85
CA GLN A 267 -51.51 -9.27 -12.26
C GLN A 267 -52.65 -8.61 -13.04
N PRO A 268 -53.16 -9.28 -14.09
CA PRO A 268 -54.61 -9.39 -14.21
C PRO A 268 -55.03 -10.85 -14.39
N GLY A 269 -55.95 -11.30 -13.53
CA GLY A 269 -56.56 -12.62 -13.62
C GLY A 269 -57.66 -12.71 -14.69
N ARG A 270 -57.78 -13.88 -15.34
CA ARG A 270 -59.03 -14.68 -15.39
C ARG A 270 -58.88 -15.96 -16.23
N SER A 271 -59.18 -17.10 -15.57
CA SER A 271 -60.04 -18.21 -16.03
C SER A 271 -59.99 -18.69 -17.48
N GLY A 272 -59.69 -19.99 -17.69
CA GLY A 272 -60.22 -20.69 -18.88
C GLY A 272 -59.63 -22.04 -19.25
N ASN A 273 -60.06 -23.09 -18.55
CA ASN A 273 -60.34 -24.44 -19.07
C ASN A 273 -59.21 -25.38 -19.55
N ARG A 274 -59.38 -26.64 -19.12
CA ARG A 274 -58.61 -27.84 -19.47
C ARG A 274 -58.75 -28.17 -20.95
N ASN A 275 -57.66 -28.58 -21.60
CA ASN A 275 -57.70 -29.77 -22.43
C ASN A 275 -56.33 -30.47 -22.52
N ASN A 276 -56.39 -31.78 -22.35
CA ASN A 276 -55.28 -32.71 -22.20
C ASN A 276 -54.82 -33.16 -23.59
N ASN A 277 -53.53 -33.05 -23.93
CA ASN A 277 -52.92 -33.80 -25.03
C ASN A 277 -51.52 -34.25 -24.62
N SER A 278 -51.44 -35.49 -24.12
CA SER A 278 -50.25 -36.14 -23.56
C SER A 278 -49.56 -37.04 -24.58
N SER A 279 -48.83 -36.45 -25.53
CA SER A 279 -48.05 -37.27 -26.49
C SER A 279 -46.66 -36.71 -26.85
N GLY A 280 -46.23 -35.60 -26.22
CA GLY A 280 -44.89 -35.01 -26.47
C GLY A 280 -43.95 -35.01 -25.26
N ARG A 281 -44.45 -35.15 -24.03
CA ARG A 281 -43.66 -34.97 -22.79
C ARG A 281 -42.89 -36.23 -22.34
N MET A 282 -43.28 -37.42 -22.79
CA MET A 282 -42.60 -38.66 -22.41
C MET A 282 -41.29 -38.88 -23.19
N VAL A 283 -41.20 -38.36 -24.42
CA VAL A 283 -39.99 -38.49 -25.26
C VAL A 283 -38.86 -37.57 -24.77
N LEU A 284 -39.19 -36.37 -24.30
CA LEU A 284 -38.22 -35.42 -23.74
C LEU A 284 -37.60 -35.93 -22.43
N LEU A 285 -38.40 -36.54 -21.55
CA LEU A 285 -37.90 -37.11 -20.29
C LEU A 285 -36.91 -38.27 -20.53
N VAL A 286 -37.17 -39.13 -21.51
CA VAL A 286 -36.27 -40.25 -21.85
C VAL A 286 -34.95 -39.74 -22.43
N LEU A 287 -34.97 -38.66 -23.21
CA LEU A 287 -33.75 -38.03 -23.76
C LEU A 287 -32.89 -37.38 -22.66
N PHE A 288 -33.51 -36.68 -21.70
CA PHE A 288 -32.79 -36.07 -20.58
C PHE A 288 -32.12 -37.10 -19.67
N ILE A 289 -32.81 -38.22 -19.38
CA ILE A 289 -32.24 -39.31 -18.58
C ILE A 289 -31.07 -39.98 -19.32
N GLY A 290 -31.19 -40.20 -20.63
CA GLY A 290 -30.10 -40.74 -21.45
C GLY A 290 -28.86 -39.84 -21.45
N LEU A 291 -29.05 -38.52 -21.49
CA LEU A 291 -27.96 -37.54 -21.47
C LEU A 291 -27.26 -37.49 -20.11
N PHE A 292 -28.02 -37.56 -19.01
CA PHE A 292 -27.46 -37.61 -17.65
C PHE A 292 -26.62 -38.86 -17.41
N VAL A 293 -27.08 -40.02 -17.86
CA VAL A 293 -26.33 -41.28 -17.74
C VAL A 293 -25.05 -41.24 -18.57
N GLY A 294 -25.09 -40.63 -19.76
CA GLY A 294 -23.92 -40.42 -20.61
C GLY A 294 -22.83 -39.59 -19.93
N ILE A 295 -23.21 -38.46 -19.33
CA ILE A 295 -22.29 -37.59 -18.58
C ILE A 295 -21.69 -38.33 -17.38
N TYR A 296 -22.51 -39.08 -16.63
CA TYR A 296 -22.04 -39.82 -15.45
C TYR A 296 -21.00 -40.90 -15.81
N VAL A 297 -21.16 -41.58 -16.95
CA VAL A 297 -20.18 -42.59 -17.42
C VAL A 297 -18.86 -41.94 -17.87
N VAL A 298 -18.92 -40.77 -18.51
CA VAL A 298 -17.71 -40.04 -18.95
C VAL A 298 -16.94 -39.48 -17.75
N VAL A 299 -17.64 -38.84 -16.82
CA VAL A 299 -17.05 -38.30 -15.58
C VAL A 299 -16.49 -39.42 -14.71
N GLY A 300 -17.21 -40.54 -14.56
CA GLY A 300 -16.73 -41.70 -13.81
C GLY A 300 -15.47 -42.35 -14.42
N LYS A 301 -15.35 -42.38 -15.75
CA LYS A 301 -14.13 -42.85 -16.43
C LYS A 301 -12.96 -41.88 -16.27
N LYS A 302 -13.20 -40.57 -16.34
CA LYS A 302 -12.16 -39.54 -16.13
C LYS A 302 -11.68 -39.53 -14.68
N HIS A 303 -12.58 -39.68 -13.71
CA HIS A 303 -12.23 -39.71 -12.29
C HIS A 303 -11.33 -40.91 -11.94
N ARG A 304 -11.59 -42.11 -12.49
CA ARG A 304 -10.69 -43.27 -12.34
C ARG A 304 -9.31 -43.07 -12.97
N SER A 305 -9.21 -42.24 -14.01
CA SER A 305 -7.93 -41.88 -14.63
C SER A 305 -7.13 -40.90 -13.76
N VAL A 306 -7.80 -39.94 -13.12
CA VAL A 306 -7.18 -38.98 -12.20
C VAL A 306 -6.69 -39.66 -10.93
N VAL A 307 -7.45 -40.62 -10.38
CA VAL A 307 -7.03 -41.41 -9.21
C VAL A 307 -5.80 -42.27 -9.52
N ARG A 308 -5.63 -42.76 -10.76
CA ARG A 308 -4.39 -43.45 -11.18
C ARG A 308 -3.19 -42.52 -11.35
N ALA A 309 -3.39 -41.23 -11.58
CA ALA A 309 -2.31 -40.24 -11.62
C ALA A 309 -1.85 -39.82 -10.21
N GLN A 310 -2.73 -39.96 -9.21
CA GLN A 310 -2.39 -39.72 -7.80
C GLN A 310 -1.35 -40.73 -7.27
N ASP A 311 -1.40 -41.99 -7.72
CA ASP A 311 -0.45 -43.04 -7.30
C ASP A 311 1.00 -42.80 -7.76
N THR A 312 1.21 -41.95 -8.76
CA THR A 312 2.55 -41.58 -9.25
C THR A 312 3.15 -40.33 -8.58
N ILE A 313 2.37 -39.57 -7.81
CA ILE A 313 2.84 -38.35 -7.12
C ILE A 313 3.81 -38.69 -5.97
N ASN A 314 3.61 -39.82 -5.29
CA ASN A 314 4.47 -40.26 -4.19
C ASN A 314 5.87 -40.70 -4.64
N GLN A 315 6.09 -40.92 -5.95
CA GLN A 315 7.40 -41.28 -6.51
C GLN A 315 8.25 -40.07 -6.93
N ILE A 316 7.72 -38.83 -6.83
CA ILE A 316 8.37 -37.60 -7.29
C ILE A 316 8.73 -36.65 -6.11
N GLN A 317 8.59 -37.08 -4.86
CA GLN A 317 8.84 -36.23 -3.68
C GLN A 317 10.30 -36.16 -3.19
N TRP A 318 11.27 -36.77 -3.87
CA TRP A 318 12.60 -37.02 -3.27
C TRP A 318 13.69 -36.05 -3.75
N ALA A 319 13.44 -34.73 -3.76
CA ALA A 319 14.49 -33.77 -4.13
C ALA A 319 14.38 -32.33 -3.59
N ARG A 320 13.60 -32.01 -2.54
CA ARG A 320 13.58 -30.63 -1.98
C ARG A 320 13.38 -30.52 -0.46
N TYR A 321 14.01 -31.39 0.33
CA TYR A 321 13.95 -31.25 1.81
C TYR A 321 15.25 -30.81 2.49
N ASP A 322 16.33 -30.51 1.75
CA ASP A 322 17.60 -30.10 2.37
C ASP A 322 18.05 -28.67 1.99
N TRP A 323 17.14 -27.82 1.53
CA TRP A 323 17.43 -26.40 1.31
C TRP A 323 16.69 -25.55 2.34
N GLU A 324 17.32 -25.37 3.50
CA GLU A 324 17.01 -24.24 4.37
C GLU A 324 17.84 -23.03 3.88
N PRO A 325 17.20 -21.92 3.45
CA PRO A 325 17.95 -20.71 3.15
C PRO A 325 18.68 -20.29 4.42
N PRO A 326 19.98 -19.94 4.35
CA PRO A 326 20.71 -19.47 5.52
C PRO A 326 19.97 -18.27 6.08
N LYS A 327 19.54 -18.37 7.35
CA LYS A 327 19.01 -17.23 8.09
C LYS A 327 20.11 -16.18 8.13
N VAL A 328 20.00 -15.17 7.30
CA VAL A 328 20.77 -13.94 7.48
C VAL A 328 20.13 -13.27 8.68
N GLU A 329 20.62 -13.57 9.87
CA GLU A 329 20.42 -12.69 11.02
C GLU A 329 21.10 -11.38 10.66
N ILE A 330 20.34 -10.45 10.08
CA ILE A 330 20.74 -9.05 10.08
C ILE A 330 20.58 -8.65 11.55
N ALA A 331 21.62 -8.88 12.34
CA ALA A 331 21.74 -8.24 13.63
C ALA A 331 21.48 -6.76 13.37
N SER A 332 20.39 -6.20 13.88
CA SER A 332 20.24 -4.76 13.90
C SER A 332 21.49 -4.27 14.62
N PHE A 333 22.40 -3.61 13.91
CA PHE A 333 23.64 -3.08 14.50
C PHE A 333 23.35 -2.01 15.58
N ARG A 334 22.07 -1.66 15.78
CA ARG A 334 21.54 -0.77 16.79
C ARG A 334 21.80 -1.34 18.19
N LYS A 335 22.40 -0.51 19.03
CA LYS A 335 22.58 -0.79 20.45
C LYS A 335 21.52 -0.02 21.24
N ASP A 336 20.63 -0.74 21.92
CA ASP A 336 19.59 -0.15 22.77
C ASP A 336 20.14 0.96 23.68
N GLY A 337 19.47 2.12 23.67
CA GLY A 337 19.86 3.30 24.44
C GLY A 337 21.06 4.10 23.91
N THR A 338 21.67 3.74 22.78
CA THR A 338 22.75 4.53 22.18
C THR A 338 22.19 5.75 21.47
N ILE A 339 22.63 6.96 21.84
CA ILE A 339 22.10 8.23 21.30
C ILE A 339 23.08 8.82 20.28
N ALA A 340 22.61 9.12 19.07
CA ALA A 340 23.42 9.81 18.06
C ALA A 340 23.58 11.30 18.42
N THR A 341 24.70 11.66 19.04
CA THR A 341 24.99 13.03 19.49
C THR A 341 25.67 13.92 18.44
N GLY A 342 26.08 13.34 17.30
CA GLY A 342 26.82 14.02 16.23
C GLY A 342 25.97 14.59 15.10
N LEU A 343 24.65 14.71 15.29
CA LEU A 343 23.74 15.23 14.28
C LEU A 343 23.79 16.75 14.22
N ASN A 344 23.82 17.29 13.00
CA ASN A 344 23.62 18.70 12.72
C ASN A 344 22.14 19.08 12.98
N ALA A 345 21.86 20.35 13.22
CA ALA A 345 20.52 20.90 13.36
C ALA A 345 19.54 20.48 12.26
N ILE A 346 19.98 20.48 11.00
CA ILE A 346 19.14 20.07 9.86
C ILE A 346 18.88 18.55 9.88
N GLU A 347 19.88 17.75 10.26
CA GLU A 347 19.75 16.30 10.41
C GLU A 347 18.85 15.92 11.59
N ILE A 348 18.91 16.68 12.69
CA ILE A 348 18.02 16.55 13.84
C ILE A 348 16.57 16.74 13.42
N ALA A 349 16.30 17.68 12.49
CA ALA A 349 14.97 17.95 11.96
C ALA A 349 14.33 16.69 11.35
N VAL A 350 15.13 15.89 10.63
CA VAL A 350 14.68 14.63 10.04
C VAL A 350 14.34 13.61 11.12
N ILE A 351 15.19 13.45 12.13
CA ILE A 351 15.00 12.47 13.22
C ILE A 351 13.76 12.77 14.08
N ILE A 352 13.45 14.06 14.28
CA ILE A 352 12.26 14.49 15.04
C ILE A 352 11.00 14.60 14.17
N GLY A 353 11.06 14.32 12.87
CA GLY A 353 9.90 14.25 11.97
C GLY A 353 9.45 15.58 11.35
N ILE A 354 10.34 16.56 11.19
CA ILE A 354 10.01 17.80 10.44
C ILE A 354 9.94 17.48 8.94
N SER A 355 8.93 18.03 8.26
CA SER A 355 8.77 17.83 6.81
C SER A 355 9.94 18.43 6.01
N TYR A 356 10.34 17.79 4.91
CA TYR A 356 11.41 18.28 4.04
C TYR A 356 11.13 19.69 3.50
N LYS A 357 9.87 19.97 3.17
CA LYS A 357 9.42 21.29 2.71
C LYS A 357 9.63 22.37 3.79
N GLU A 358 9.35 22.05 5.05
CA GLU A 358 9.60 22.96 6.17
C GLU A 358 11.11 23.14 6.43
N ILE A 359 11.90 22.06 6.39
CA ILE A 359 13.36 22.11 6.53
C ILE A 359 13.96 23.05 5.48
N LEU A 360 13.62 22.86 4.21
CA LEU A 360 14.08 23.70 3.09
C LEU A 360 13.65 25.15 3.25
N SER A 361 12.39 25.38 3.64
CA SER A 361 11.85 26.72 3.86
C SER A 361 12.57 27.47 4.98
N VAL A 362 12.94 26.75 6.06
CA VAL A 362 13.70 27.30 7.19
C VAL A 362 15.15 27.59 6.79
N ILE A 363 15.79 26.72 6.02
CA ILE A 363 17.14 26.97 5.45
C ILE A 363 17.12 28.21 4.58
N LEU A 364 16.18 28.30 3.63
CA LEU A 364 16.06 29.44 2.72
C LEU A 364 15.83 30.74 3.49
N SER A 365 14.89 30.74 4.44
CA SER A 365 14.62 31.91 5.28
C SER A 365 15.85 32.37 6.06
N LYS A 366 16.65 31.45 6.57
CA LYS A 366 17.89 31.78 7.27
C LYS A 366 18.92 32.43 6.33
N LEU A 367 19.11 31.87 5.14
CA LEU A 367 20.05 32.41 4.15
C LEU A 367 19.64 33.82 3.68
N VAL A 368 18.33 34.07 3.60
CA VAL A 368 17.77 35.40 3.30
C VAL A 368 18.03 36.38 4.45
N ASP A 369 17.73 35.99 5.69
CA ASP A 369 17.95 36.83 6.87
C ASP A 369 19.44 37.17 7.09
N GLN A 370 20.35 36.28 6.72
CA GLN A 370 21.80 36.47 6.81
C GLN A 370 22.39 37.24 5.61
N GLY A 371 21.60 37.52 4.57
CA GLY A 371 22.06 38.24 3.38
C GLY A 371 22.98 37.42 2.46
N PHE A 372 22.86 36.09 2.47
CA PHE A 372 23.48 35.21 1.46
C PHE A 372 22.60 35.08 0.21
N ILE A 373 21.28 35.16 0.40
CA ILE A 373 20.29 35.11 -0.67
C ILE A 373 19.36 36.32 -0.54
N GLU A 374 18.92 36.85 -1.66
CA GLU A 374 17.90 37.89 -1.73
C GLU A 374 16.63 37.32 -2.39
N GLU A 375 15.49 37.51 -1.74
CA GLU A 375 14.18 37.16 -2.29
C GLU A 375 13.81 38.14 -3.41
N ILE A 376 13.65 37.65 -4.65
CA ILE A 376 13.14 38.45 -5.79
C ILE A 376 11.62 38.30 -5.89
N SER A 377 11.12 37.06 -5.83
CA SER A 377 9.72 36.71 -5.96
C SER A 377 9.43 35.45 -5.14
N ILE A 378 8.20 35.35 -4.62
CA ILE A 378 7.75 34.15 -3.89
C ILE A 378 6.92 33.25 -4.77
N ASP A 379 6.15 33.79 -5.70
CA ASP A 379 5.28 32.99 -6.55
C ASP A 379 5.34 33.51 -7.99
N PRO A 380 6.10 32.85 -8.89
CA PRO A 380 6.98 31.70 -8.63
C PRO A 380 8.20 32.09 -7.78
N LEU A 381 8.78 31.13 -7.05
CA LEU A 381 9.97 31.37 -6.22
C LEU A 381 11.15 31.76 -7.10
N ARG A 382 11.66 32.98 -6.92
CA ARG A 382 12.88 33.48 -7.56
C ARG A 382 13.77 34.12 -6.52
N VAL A 383 15.03 33.74 -6.54
CA VAL A 383 16.03 34.17 -5.57
C VAL A 383 17.23 34.77 -6.29
N ARG A 384 18.04 35.57 -5.60
CA ARG A 384 19.33 36.05 -6.10
C ARG A 384 20.41 35.71 -5.09
N ARG A 385 21.42 34.96 -5.52
CA ARG A 385 22.61 34.75 -4.71
C ARG A 385 23.42 36.04 -4.56
N ILE A 386 23.83 36.34 -3.33
CA ILE A 386 24.75 37.43 -3.01
C ILE A 386 26.14 36.82 -2.86
N GLU A 387 27.11 37.27 -3.65
CA GLU A 387 28.48 36.76 -3.58
C GLU A 387 29.13 37.09 -2.22
N HIS A 388 29.67 36.05 -1.58
CA HIS A 388 30.46 36.15 -0.35
C HIS A 388 31.85 35.55 -0.58
N ASP A 389 32.88 36.14 0.01
CA ASP A 389 34.27 35.74 -0.22
C ASP A 389 34.61 34.34 0.33
N ASN A 390 33.86 33.83 1.32
CA ASN A 390 34.11 32.53 1.94
C ASN A 390 32.86 31.87 2.57
N PRO A 391 31.84 31.50 1.77
CA PRO A 391 30.57 30.97 2.29
C PRO A 391 30.74 29.64 3.05
N THR A 392 31.72 28.82 2.67
CA THR A 392 32.02 27.52 3.30
C THR A 392 32.51 27.63 4.74
N SER A 393 32.96 28.82 5.18
CA SER A 393 33.39 29.06 6.56
C SER A 393 32.24 29.40 7.52
N VAL A 394 31.05 29.69 6.99
CA VAL A 394 29.88 30.15 7.75
C VAL A 394 28.70 29.20 7.58
N LEU A 395 28.50 28.67 6.38
CA LEU A 395 27.37 27.81 6.04
C LEU A 395 27.70 26.34 6.30
N ASN A 396 26.73 25.60 6.81
CA ASN A 396 26.81 24.14 6.85
C ASN A 396 26.63 23.54 5.44
N GLU A 397 26.85 22.23 5.30
CA GLU A 397 26.82 21.58 3.97
C GLU A 397 25.48 21.76 3.23
N TYR A 398 24.35 21.66 3.94
CA TYR A 398 23.02 21.77 3.34
C TYR A 398 22.68 23.22 2.99
N GLU A 399 23.06 24.16 3.86
CA GLU A 399 22.95 25.59 3.59
C GLU A 399 23.81 26.01 2.39
N LEU A 400 25.01 25.44 2.27
CA LEU A 400 25.91 25.68 1.14
C LEU A 400 25.32 25.14 -0.15
N MET A 401 24.78 23.91 -0.15
CA MET A 401 24.11 23.34 -1.32
C MET A 401 22.90 24.20 -1.74
N MET A 402 22.11 24.68 -0.78
CA MET A 402 20.97 25.59 -1.06
C MET A 402 21.45 26.96 -1.59
N TYR A 403 22.56 27.48 -1.09
CA TYR A 403 23.20 28.69 -1.58
C TYR A 403 23.77 28.53 -2.99
N GLU A 404 24.35 27.37 -3.31
CA GLU A 404 24.86 27.03 -4.64
C GLU A 404 23.74 26.87 -5.65
N ALA A 405 22.66 26.20 -5.27
CA ALA A 405 21.44 26.03 -6.09
C ALA A 405 20.78 27.38 -6.45
N SER A 406 20.98 28.40 -5.62
CA SER A 406 20.44 29.75 -5.85
C SER A 406 21.21 30.56 -6.92
N ARG A 407 22.21 29.98 -7.58
CA ARG A 407 23.12 30.68 -8.52
C ARG A 407 22.42 31.23 -9.75
N ASP A 408 21.54 30.44 -10.35
CA ASP A 408 20.88 30.78 -11.62
C ASP A 408 19.55 31.52 -11.41
N GLY A 409 19.21 31.77 -10.14
CA GLY A 409 18.07 32.56 -9.68
C GLY A 409 16.73 31.82 -9.62
N GLU A 410 16.67 30.64 -10.24
CA GLU A 410 15.65 29.62 -10.04
C GLU A 410 16.34 28.39 -9.47
N ILE A 411 15.73 27.75 -8.47
CA ILE A 411 16.25 26.54 -7.85
C ILE A 411 15.65 25.35 -8.60
N ASP A 412 16.49 24.54 -9.26
CA ASP A 412 16.04 23.35 -10.00
C ASP A 412 15.63 22.24 -9.02
N GLU A 413 14.61 21.46 -9.40
CA GLU A 413 14.15 20.29 -8.66
C GLU A 413 15.29 19.30 -8.39
N ARG A 414 16.19 19.08 -9.37
CA ARG A 414 17.35 18.18 -9.21
C ARG A 414 18.34 18.66 -8.14
N GLU A 415 18.43 19.97 -7.92
CA GLU A 415 19.27 20.52 -6.87
C GLU A 415 18.65 20.30 -5.49
N ILE A 416 17.32 20.40 -5.40
CA ILE A 416 16.57 20.05 -4.18
C ILE A 416 16.71 18.55 -3.88
N GLU A 417 16.54 17.67 -4.87
CA GLU A 417 16.73 16.23 -4.71
C GLU A 417 18.14 15.89 -4.20
N SER A 418 19.16 16.55 -4.74
CA SER A 418 20.55 16.38 -4.30
C SER A 418 20.75 16.76 -2.82
N ILE A 419 20.13 17.87 -2.37
CA ILE A 419 20.16 18.27 -0.95
C ILE A 419 19.46 17.21 -0.08
N MET A 420 18.30 16.72 -0.51
CA MET A 420 17.54 15.71 0.24
C MET A 420 18.29 14.38 0.33
N GLN A 421 18.83 13.89 -0.79
CA GLN A 421 19.61 12.66 -0.82
C GLN A 421 20.80 12.75 0.12
N ARG A 422 21.54 13.86 0.06
CA ARG A 422 22.69 14.09 0.94
C ARG A 422 22.29 14.16 2.42
N LEU A 423 21.14 14.74 2.73
CA LEU A 423 20.60 14.81 4.08
C LEU A 423 20.26 13.41 4.60
N VAL A 424 19.57 12.60 3.81
CA VAL A 424 19.21 11.22 4.14
C VAL A 424 20.45 10.35 4.33
N ASP A 425 21.42 10.41 3.40
CA ASP A 425 22.66 9.63 3.46
C ASP A 425 23.46 9.91 4.75
N ASN A 426 23.60 11.19 5.10
CA ASN A 426 24.33 11.59 6.29
C ASN A 426 23.61 11.20 7.58
N VAL A 427 22.28 11.34 7.63
CA VAL A 427 21.47 10.89 8.76
C VAL A 427 21.67 9.38 8.93
N GLN A 428 21.49 8.59 7.86
CA GLN A 428 21.71 7.15 7.89
C GLN A 428 23.11 6.77 8.39
N GLN A 429 24.15 7.42 7.85
CA GLN A 429 25.53 7.18 8.26
C GLN A 429 25.78 7.54 9.73
N LYS A 430 25.09 8.54 10.28
CA LYS A 430 25.29 9.00 11.67
C LYS A 430 24.38 8.29 12.67
N THR A 431 23.32 7.63 12.21
CA THR A 431 22.34 6.93 13.04
C THR A 431 22.32 5.41 12.84
N TRP A 432 23.30 4.86 12.14
CA TRP A 432 23.35 3.43 11.80
C TRP A 432 23.38 2.49 13.02
N ASP A 433 24.01 2.88 14.12
CA ASP A 433 24.17 2.07 15.35
C ASP A 433 23.38 2.60 16.55
N CYS A 434 22.60 3.67 16.37
CA CYS A 434 21.89 4.32 17.46
C CYS A 434 20.44 3.83 17.60
N ASP A 435 19.91 4.01 18.81
CA ASP A 435 18.50 3.91 19.11
C ASP A 435 17.83 5.21 18.68
N ILE A 436 17.00 5.12 17.63
CA ILE A 436 16.36 6.28 17.01
C ILE A 436 15.36 6.94 17.97
N GLU A 437 14.62 6.17 18.76
CA GLU A 437 13.65 6.70 19.71
C GLU A 437 14.34 7.39 20.88
N ALA A 438 15.40 6.79 21.42
CA ALA A 438 16.23 7.44 22.43
C ALA A 438 16.88 8.73 21.89
N THR A 439 17.32 8.71 20.63
CA THR A 439 17.91 9.88 19.95
C THR A 439 16.89 11.00 19.76
N ARG A 440 15.69 10.68 19.26
CA ARG A 440 14.58 11.62 19.09
C ARG A 440 14.20 12.25 20.43
N LYS A 441 13.99 11.43 21.46
CA LYS A 441 13.67 11.89 22.80
C LYS A 441 14.74 12.84 23.36
N TYR A 442 16.01 12.49 23.20
CA TYR A 442 17.14 13.32 23.66
C TYR A 442 17.14 14.73 23.06
N TYR A 443 16.92 14.86 21.75
CA TYR A 443 16.88 16.17 21.10
C TYR A 443 15.60 16.95 21.42
N ASN A 444 14.46 16.27 21.57
CA ASN A 444 13.22 16.90 22.04
C ASN A 444 13.35 17.47 23.45
N ASP A 445 13.98 16.74 24.37
CA ASP A 445 14.25 17.21 25.73
C ASP A 445 15.17 18.44 25.71
N LYS A 446 16.25 18.42 24.91
CA LYS A 446 17.16 19.58 24.74
C LYS A 446 16.46 20.83 24.20
N MET A 447 15.61 20.69 23.18
CA MET A 447 14.86 21.83 22.63
C MET A 447 13.92 22.41 23.68
N SER A 448 13.25 21.56 24.45
CA SER A 448 12.34 21.95 25.53
C SER A 448 13.05 22.71 26.66
N GLU A 449 14.27 22.32 27.03
CA GLU A 449 15.08 23.02 28.04
C GLU A 449 15.45 24.44 27.61
N ILE A 450 15.83 24.61 26.33
CA ILE A 450 16.21 25.91 25.78
C ILE A 450 15.01 26.87 25.78
N LEU A 451 13.83 26.40 25.37
CA LEU A 451 12.60 27.19 25.39
C LEU A 451 12.24 27.65 26.81
N LYS A 452 12.34 26.74 27.80
CA LYS A 452 12.12 27.06 29.22
C LYS A 452 13.12 28.09 29.76
N SER A 453 14.39 27.98 29.39
CA SER A 453 15.46 28.89 29.88
C SER A 453 15.31 30.35 29.42
N GLN A 454 14.59 30.58 28.32
CA GLN A 454 14.44 31.91 27.69
C GLN A 454 13.16 32.64 28.12
N ASN A 455 12.42 32.14 29.12
CA ASN A 455 11.10 32.67 29.53
C ASN A 455 10.12 32.86 28.35
N ILE A 456 10.29 32.06 27.29
CA ILE A 456 9.30 31.96 26.21
C ILE A 456 8.18 31.09 26.77
N ASP A 457 7.26 31.73 27.47
CA ASP A 457 6.17 31.07 28.17
C ASP A 457 5.31 30.30 27.16
N SER A 458 5.23 28.98 27.31
CA SER A 458 4.27 28.10 26.61
C SER A 458 2.82 28.52 26.88
N GLN A 459 2.58 29.54 27.71
CA GLN A 459 1.25 30.05 28.08
C GLN A 459 0.46 30.78 26.99
N ASN A 460 1.01 31.02 25.80
CA ASN A 460 0.17 31.34 24.62
C ASN A 460 -0.16 30.12 23.74
N ILE A 461 0.19 28.91 24.19
CA ILE A 461 -0.19 27.62 23.59
C ILE A 461 -1.17 26.86 24.53
N ASN A 462 -1.22 27.23 25.81
CA ASN A 462 -2.09 26.64 26.83
C ASN A 462 -3.57 27.12 26.78
N SER A 463 -4.27 26.79 25.70
CA SER A 463 -5.75 26.77 25.73
C SER A 463 -6.33 25.44 25.22
N VAL A 464 -5.77 24.31 25.64
CA VAL A 464 -6.54 23.07 25.82
C VAL A 464 -5.97 22.37 27.05
N GLN A 465 -6.60 22.63 28.19
CA GLN A 465 -6.24 22.04 29.48
C GLN A 465 -6.95 20.69 29.58
N GLY A 466 -6.23 19.61 29.27
CA GLY A 466 -6.63 18.23 29.54
C GLY A 466 -5.44 17.54 30.19
N THR A 467 -5.60 17.11 31.44
CA THR A 467 -4.56 16.55 32.28
C THR A 467 -4.18 15.14 31.83
N ASP A 468 -3.19 15.03 30.96
CA ASP A 468 -2.22 13.95 30.98
C ASP A 468 -0.91 14.41 30.33
N LYS A 469 0.24 13.97 30.86
CA LYS A 469 1.57 14.46 30.44
C LYS A 469 2.04 13.78 29.15
N THR A 470 1.28 13.95 28.09
CA THR A 470 1.68 13.59 26.73
C THR A 470 2.06 14.88 26.02
N TYR A 471 3.32 14.97 25.56
CA TYR A 471 3.80 16.11 24.78
C TYR A 471 2.89 16.30 23.56
N THR A 472 2.03 17.31 23.59
CA THR A 472 1.08 17.58 22.50
C THR A 472 1.81 18.09 21.26
N GLU A 473 1.51 17.52 20.09
CA GLU A 473 2.09 17.80 18.76
C GLU A 473 2.26 19.30 18.40
N ALA A 474 1.46 20.18 19.01
CA ALA A 474 1.56 21.64 18.81
C ALA A 474 2.88 22.26 19.33
N GLU A 475 3.58 21.61 20.28
CA GLU A 475 4.86 22.10 20.83
C GLU A 475 6.06 21.83 19.90
N HIS A 476 5.99 20.80 19.04
CA HIS A 476 7.06 20.43 18.10
C HIS A 476 7.14 21.38 16.89
N PHE A 477 5.99 21.87 16.41
CA PHE A 477 5.87 22.68 15.18
C PHE A 477 6.54 24.06 15.21
N GLN A 478 7.09 24.50 16.35
CA GLN A 478 7.84 25.77 16.46
C GLN A 478 9.16 25.65 17.22
N SER A 479 9.45 24.51 17.85
CA SER A 479 10.63 24.34 18.71
C SER A 479 11.91 24.13 17.90
N TRP A 480 11.85 23.37 16.80
CA TRP A 480 13.02 23.13 15.95
C TRP A 480 13.49 24.37 15.18
N PRO A 481 12.63 25.13 14.47
CA PRO A 481 13.07 26.36 13.81
C PRO A 481 13.71 27.32 14.82
N TYR A 482 13.10 27.48 16.01
CA TYR A 482 13.68 28.27 17.09
C TYR A 482 15.09 27.81 17.46
N TRP A 483 15.24 26.52 17.72
CA TRP A 483 16.51 25.92 18.10
C TRP A 483 17.58 26.10 17.02
N TYR A 484 17.22 25.92 15.76
CA TYR A 484 18.09 26.13 14.60
C TYR A 484 18.60 27.58 14.50
N TYR A 485 17.71 28.58 14.62
CA TYR A 485 18.11 29.99 14.62
C TYR A 485 18.96 30.36 15.86
N TYR A 486 18.59 29.84 17.03
CA TYR A 486 19.30 30.07 18.28
C TYR A 486 20.75 29.58 18.22
N HIS A 487 20.97 28.35 17.76
CA HIS A 487 22.31 27.79 17.58
C HIS A 487 23.10 28.43 16.44
N SER A 488 22.41 29.13 15.54
CA SER A 488 23.04 29.92 14.48
C SER A 488 23.40 31.35 14.91
N GLY A 489 23.12 31.73 16.17
CA GLY A 489 23.40 33.08 16.68
C GLY A 489 22.47 34.17 16.13
N ILE A 490 21.32 33.80 15.55
CA ILE A 490 20.37 34.73 14.93
C ILE A 490 19.24 35.03 15.92
N PRO A 491 18.92 36.31 16.20
CA PRO A 491 17.82 36.67 17.09
C PRO A 491 16.47 36.23 16.50
N TYR A 492 15.87 35.20 17.09
CA TYR A 492 14.59 34.62 16.63
C TYR A 492 13.40 35.61 16.66
N ASN A 493 13.50 36.70 17.43
CA ASN A 493 12.40 37.63 17.71
C ASN A 493 11.95 38.52 16.54
N ARG A 494 12.63 38.52 15.38
CA ARG A 494 12.24 39.39 14.27
C ARG A 494 11.26 38.76 13.27
N ASN A 495 11.23 37.44 13.12
CA ASN A 495 10.58 36.78 11.98
C ASN A 495 10.09 35.35 12.27
N ARG A 496 9.41 35.16 13.41
CA ARG A 496 8.94 33.85 13.96
C ARG A 496 8.19 32.92 12.98
N LYS A 497 7.66 33.44 11.88
CA LYS A 497 6.91 32.67 10.85
C LYS A 497 7.33 33.01 9.42
N HIS A 498 8.44 33.71 9.22
CA HIS A 498 8.83 34.20 7.89
C HIS A 498 9.13 33.05 6.94
N TYR A 499 9.71 31.95 7.44
CA TYR A 499 9.96 30.74 6.67
C TYR A 499 8.68 30.12 6.08
N LYS A 500 7.53 30.22 6.76
CA LYS A 500 6.26 29.65 6.30
C LYS A 500 5.77 30.21 4.97
N ARG A 501 6.27 31.38 4.57
CA ARG A 501 5.94 31.99 3.27
C ARG A 501 6.57 31.24 2.10
N TYR A 502 7.66 30.51 2.33
CA TYR A 502 8.35 29.72 1.32
C TYR A 502 7.75 28.31 1.20
N GLU A 503 7.06 27.80 2.22
CA GLU A 503 6.45 26.46 2.20
C GLU A 503 5.53 26.25 1.00
N LYS A 504 4.88 27.28 0.45
CA LYS A 504 4.01 27.15 -0.74
C LYS A 504 4.77 27.15 -2.07
N SER A 505 6.01 27.61 -2.06
CA SER A 505 6.72 28.04 -3.25
C SER A 505 8.06 27.34 -3.46
N VAL A 506 8.64 26.72 -2.42
CA VAL A 506 9.79 25.84 -2.59
C VAL A 506 9.37 24.68 -3.50
N PRO A 507 10.07 24.45 -4.63
CA PRO A 507 9.77 23.37 -5.57
C PRO A 507 10.28 22.03 -5.01
N ALA A 508 9.72 21.64 -3.87
CA ALA A 508 9.87 20.30 -3.34
C ALA A 508 8.55 19.58 -3.63
N TYR A 509 8.60 18.48 -4.39
CA TYR A 509 7.45 17.60 -4.64
C TYR A 509 7.14 16.83 -3.34
N SER A 510 6.62 17.55 -2.36
CA SER A 510 6.08 17.00 -1.12
C SER A 510 5.10 18.00 -0.49
N ASP A 511 4.02 18.32 -1.22
CA ASP A 511 2.75 18.59 -0.54
C ASP A 511 2.21 17.24 -0.05
N ASN A 512 2.89 16.72 0.96
CA ASN A 512 2.60 15.44 1.55
C ASN A 512 1.99 15.70 2.93
N SER A 513 0.67 15.62 3.01
CA SER A 513 0.13 14.65 3.95
C SER A 513 0.69 13.28 3.54
N SER A 514 1.96 13.00 3.82
CA SER A 514 2.64 11.79 3.35
C SER A 514 1.89 10.59 3.88
N PHE A 515 1.88 9.51 3.09
CA PHE A 515 1.53 8.16 3.54
C PHE A 515 2.07 7.89 4.97
N ASN A 516 3.32 8.29 5.24
CA ASN A 516 3.96 8.20 6.54
C ASN A 516 3.34 9.13 7.61
N SER A 517 3.03 10.40 7.29
CA SER A 517 2.40 11.33 8.24
C SER A 517 1.01 10.88 8.73
N VAL A 518 0.26 10.14 7.90
CA VAL A 518 -1.06 9.59 8.27
C VAL A 518 -0.90 8.39 9.21
N LEU A 519 0.16 7.60 9.05
CA LEU A 519 0.49 6.46 9.91
C LEU A 519 1.14 6.88 11.24
N ASP A 520 1.88 7.99 11.24
CA ASP A 520 2.62 8.49 12.39
C ASP A 520 1.73 9.20 13.43
N SER A 521 0.49 9.55 13.08
CA SER A 521 -0.31 10.45 13.90
C SER A 521 -0.93 9.83 15.16
N ASN A 522 -0.69 8.56 15.53
CA ASN A 522 -1.26 8.02 16.79
C ASN A 522 -0.62 6.80 17.47
N THR A 523 0.46 6.18 16.98
CA THR A 523 1.20 5.20 17.81
C THR A 523 2.69 5.24 17.49
N GLY A 524 3.50 5.70 18.44
CA GLY A 524 4.97 5.84 18.34
C GLY A 524 5.75 4.52 18.23
N ALA A 525 5.19 3.49 17.60
CA ALA A 525 5.83 2.19 17.36
C ALA A 525 6.16 1.93 15.89
N PHE A 526 5.55 2.66 14.93
CA PHE A 526 5.63 2.30 13.50
C PHE A 526 6.41 3.29 12.62
N ALA A 527 6.82 4.45 13.16
CA ALA A 527 7.51 5.53 12.42
C ALA A 527 8.95 5.18 11.96
N CYS A 528 9.57 4.12 12.50
CA CYS A 528 10.99 3.83 12.26
C CYS A 528 11.28 2.47 11.60
N HIS A 529 10.27 1.65 11.32
CA HIS A 529 10.49 0.39 10.61
C HIS A 529 10.53 0.61 9.09
N SER A 530 9.60 1.38 8.51
CA SER A 530 9.45 1.51 7.05
C SER A 530 10.56 2.31 6.36
N ALA A 531 10.90 3.52 6.83
CA ALA A 531 11.96 4.34 6.23
C ALA A 531 13.36 3.73 6.40
N CYS A 532 13.58 2.96 7.46
CA CYS A 532 14.82 2.20 7.64
C CYS A 532 14.79 0.84 6.92
N HIS A 533 13.63 0.22 6.72
CA HIS A 533 13.49 -1.03 5.99
C HIS A 533 13.65 -0.82 4.48
N SER A 534 13.05 0.21 3.88
CA SER A 534 13.27 0.54 2.46
C SER A 534 14.72 0.92 2.20
N ALA A 535 15.31 1.78 3.04
CA ALA A 535 16.72 2.16 2.91
C ALA A 535 17.71 0.99 3.14
N CYS A 536 17.47 0.13 4.14
CA CYS A 536 18.30 -1.06 4.35
C CYS A 536 18.10 -2.09 3.24
N HIS A 537 16.87 -2.25 2.75
CA HIS A 537 16.56 -3.12 1.63
C HIS A 537 17.28 -2.64 0.36
N ASP A 538 17.23 -1.34 0.05
CA ASP A 538 17.87 -0.75 -1.13
C ASP A 538 19.41 -0.74 -1.03
N ALA A 539 19.97 -0.50 0.15
CA ALA A 539 21.41 -0.59 0.38
C ALA A 539 21.91 -2.05 0.27
N CYS A 540 21.17 -3.02 0.80
CA CYS A 540 21.47 -4.44 0.63
C CYS A 540 21.26 -4.91 -0.81
N HIS A 541 20.21 -4.45 -1.49
CA HIS A 541 19.96 -4.76 -2.91
C HIS A 541 21.07 -4.18 -3.78
N SER A 542 21.47 -2.93 -3.55
CA SER A 542 22.53 -2.24 -4.29
C SER A 542 23.90 -2.86 -4.05
N ALA A 543 24.21 -3.27 -2.81
CA ALA A 543 25.47 -3.95 -2.49
C ALA A 543 25.52 -5.36 -3.11
N CYS A 544 24.42 -6.11 -3.07
CA CYS A 544 24.30 -7.42 -3.72
C CYS A 544 24.34 -7.32 -5.25
N HIS A 545 23.64 -6.34 -5.87
CA HIS A 545 23.72 -6.07 -7.30
C HIS A 545 25.14 -5.66 -7.71
N SER A 546 25.81 -4.79 -6.94
CA SER A 546 27.18 -4.35 -7.22
C SER A 546 28.19 -5.48 -7.10
N ALA A 547 28.04 -6.36 -6.10
CA ALA A 547 28.89 -7.54 -5.93
C ALA A 547 28.68 -8.57 -7.05
N CYS A 548 27.42 -8.82 -7.45
CA CYS A 548 27.08 -9.69 -8.58
C CYS A 548 27.55 -9.11 -9.93
N HIS A 549 27.35 -7.81 -10.19
CA HIS A 549 27.87 -7.15 -11.39
C HIS A 549 29.40 -7.19 -11.44
N SER A 550 30.08 -6.96 -10.31
CA SER A 550 31.55 -7.02 -10.24
C SER A 550 32.08 -8.43 -10.46
N ALA A 551 31.44 -9.46 -9.91
CA ALA A 551 31.77 -10.86 -10.13
C ALA A 551 31.53 -11.29 -11.59
N CYS A 552 30.41 -10.86 -12.20
CA CYS A 552 30.10 -11.12 -13.60
C CYS A 552 31.06 -10.41 -14.56
N HIS A 553 31.36 -9.11 -14.33
CA HIS A 553 32.35 -8.38 -15.14
C HIS A 553 33.75 -8.99 -15.02
N SER A 554 34.14 -9.44 -13.82
CA SER A 554 35.44 -10.10 -13.59
C SER A 554 35.52 -11.45 -14.30
N ALA A 555 34.45 -12.24 -14.29
CA ALA A 555 34.37 -13.53 -14.98
C ALA A 555 34.38 -13.37 -16.52
N CYS A 556 33.66 -12.37 -17.04
CA CYS A 556 33.62 -12.06 -18.48
C CYS A 556 34.95 -11.49 -19.01
N HIS A 557 35.62 -10.60 -18.28
CA HIS A 557 36.95 -10.12 -18.67
C HIS A 557 37.99 -11.25 -18.65
N SER A 558 37.90 -12.17 -17.69
CA SER A 558 38.80 -13.33 -17.59
C SER A 558 38.59 -14.33 -18.72
N ALA A 559 37.34 -14.56 -19.14
CA ALA A 559 37.01 -15.44 -20.26
C ALA A 559 37.44 -14.85 -21.62
N CYS A 560 37.32 -13.53 -21.80
CA CYS A 560 37.75 -12.86 -23.04
C CYS A 560 39.27 -12.82 -23.20
N HIS A 561 40.05 -12.62 -22.13
CA HIS A 561 41.51 -12.71 -22.21
C HIS A 561 42.02 -14.15 -22.41
N SER A 562 41.25 -15.15 -21.99
CA SER A 562 41.59 -16.58 -22.20
C SER A 562 41.32 -17.06 -23.63
N ALA A 563 40.41 -16.42 -24.36
CA ALA A 563 40.03 -16.79 -25.72
C ALA A 563 40.92 -16.18 -26.84
N CYS A 564 41.84 -15.26 -26.50
CA CYS A 564 42.77 -14.65 -27.47
C CYS A 564 44.11 -15.39 -27.64
N VAL A 565 44.25 -16.61 -27.11
CA VAL A 565 45.44 -17.45 -27.34
C VAL A 565 45.06 -18.90 -27.63
N SER A 566 44.52 -19.17 -28.82
CA SER A 566 44.81 -20.38 -29.63
C SER A 566 43.99 -20.34 -30.93
N GLY A 567 44.63 -20.76 -32.03
CA GLY A 567 44.20 -20.55 -33.43
C GLY A 567 42.92 -21.29 -33.84
N GLY A 568 42.38 -21.15 -35.05
CA GLY A 568 42.89 -20.64 -36.31
C GLY A 568 42.11 -21.33 -37.44
N ALA A 569 41.68 -20.55 -38.45
CA ALA A 569 41.26 -20.93 -39.81
C ALA A 569 40.39 -22.19 -40.02
N ARG A 570 39.09 -22.04 -40.29
CA ARG A 570 38.44 -21.75 -41.59
C ARG A 570 36.96 -21.45 -41.35
#